data_AF-A0AAW6NZ54-F1
#
_entry.id   AF-A0AAW6NZ54-F1
#
_cell.length_a   1.000
_cell.length_b   1.000
_cell.length_c   1.000
_cell.angle_alpha   90.00
_cell.angle_beta   90.00
_cell.angle_gamma   90.00
#
_symmetry.space_group_name_H-M   'P 1'
#
loop_
_entity.id
_entity.type
_entity.pdbx_description
1 polymer ?
#
loop_
_entity_poly.entity_id
_entity_poly.type
_entity_poly.pdbx_seq_one_letter_code
_entity_poly.pdbx_strand_id
1 'polypeptide(L)'
;MSELILHHYPTSPFAEKARLLLGFKQLSWRSVLIPPIMPKPDLLALTGGYRKTPVLQVGADVYCDTALIARRLEQEKATPALFPEGQEFSVAAFAAWAD
;
A
#
# COMPACT_ATOMS: atom_id res chain seq x y z
N MET A 1 -5.68 -8.13 16.14
CA MET A 1 -6.17 -7.05 15.26
C MET A 1 -4.99 -6.29 14.65
N SER A 2 -4.08 -6.99 13.97
CA SER A 2 -2.83 -6.44 13.42
C SER A 2 -2.57 -6.92 11.98
N GLU A 3 -3.58 -7.50 11.35
CA GLU A 3 -3.42 -8.06 10.00
C GLU A 3 -3.37 -6.93 8.97
N LEU A 4 -2.51 -7.09 7.97
CA LEU A 4 -2.44 -6.22 6.81
C LEU A 4 -3.60 -6.54 5.86
N ILE A 5 -4.44 -5.55 5.58
CA ILE A 5 -5.57 -5.68 4.65
C ILE A 5 -5.37 -4.73 3.48
N LEU A 6 -5.22 -5.25 2.27
CA LEU A 6 -5.06 -4.45 1.07
C LEU A 6 -6.39 -4.35 0.33
N HIS A 7 -6.91 -3.13 0.20
CA HIS A 7 -8.08 -2.80 -0.61
C HIS A 7 -7.64 -2.44 -2.02
N HIS A 8 -7.94 -3.29 -3.00
CA HIS A 8 -7.43 -3.13 -4.36
C HIS A 8 -8.32 -3.74 -5.46
N TYR A 9 -7.96 -3.51 -6.71
CA TYR A 9 -8.46 -4.30 -7.84
C TYR A 9 -7.29 -4.82 -8.69
N PRO A 10 -7.46 -5.93 -9.42
CA PRO A 10 -6.34 -6.61 -10.07
C PRO A 10 -5.62 -5.76 -11.12
N THR A 11 -6.36 -5.03 -11.95
CA THR A 11 -5.81 -4.29 -13.10
C THR A 11 -5.13 -2.95 -12.76
N SER A 12 -5.10 -2.53 -11.50
CA SER A 12 -4.41 -1.29 -11.10
C SER A 12 -2.89 -1.51 -11.04
N PRO A 13 -2.07 -0.72 -11.77
CA PRO A 13 -0.62 -0.82 -11.69
C PRO A 13 -0.08 -0.40 -10.31
N PHE A 14 -0.65 0.62 -9.67
CA PHE A 14 -0.31 1.01 -8.30
C PHE A 14 -0.67 -0.10 -7.30
N ALA A 15 -1.74 -0.85 -7.55
CA ALA A 15 -2.06 -2.00 -6.71
C ALA A 15 -1.10 -3.18 -6.95
N GLU A 16 -0.65 -3.38 -8.18
CA GLU A 16 0.39 -4.37 -8.49
C GLU A 16 1.70 -4.02 -7.77
N LYS A 17 2.10 -2.75 -7.78
CA LYS A 17 3.22 -2.25 -6.97
C LYS A 17 3.07 -2.66 -5.50
N ALA A 18 1.93 -2.37 -4.87
CA ALA A 18 1.72 -2.74 -3.46
C ALA A 18 1.75 -4.26 -3.22
N ARG A 19 1.18 -5.07 -4.12
CA ARG A 19 1.24 -6.54 -4.05
C ARG A 19 2.69 -7.06 -4.15
N LEU A 20 3.48 -6.49 -5.07
CA LEU A 20 4.90 -6.82 -5.22
C LEU A 20 5.70 -6.43 -3.98
N LEU A 21 5.42 -5.28 -3.35
CA LEU A 21 6.05 -4.87 -2.09
C LEU A 21 5.76 -5.87 -0.95
N LEU A 22 4.50 -6.29 -0.81
CA LEU A 22 4.10 -7.32 0.16
C LEU A 22 4.81 -8.66 -0.11
N GLY A 23 4.91 -9.06 -1.38
CA GLY A 23 5.64 -10.25 -1.81
C GLY A 23 7.14 -10.17 -1.55
N PHE A 24 7.79 -9.04 -1.87
CA PHE A 24 9.20 -8.80 -1.57
C PHE A 24 9.48 -8.91 -0.06
N LYS A 25 8.58 -8.36 0.77
CA LYS A 25 8.67 -8.45 2.23
C LYS A 25 8.26 -9.82 2.78
N GLN A 26 7.68 -10.72 1.97
CA GLN A 26 7.14 -12.01 2.42
C GLN A 26 6.14 -11.83 3.58
N LEU A 27 5.24 -10.84 3.45
CA LEU A 27 4.21 -10.56 4.45
C LEU A 27 2.91 -11.27 4.08
N SER A 28 2.27 -11.89 5.07
CA SER A 28 0.90 -12.37 4.91
C SER A 28 -0.07 -11.18 4.98
N TRP A 29 -1.07 -11.17 4.09
CA TRP A 29 -2.05 -10.09 4.00
C TRP A 29 -3.39 -10.63 3.52
N ARG A 30 -4.47 -9.88 3.78
CA ARG A 30 -5.81 -10.15 3.25
C ARG A 30 -6.11 -9.26 2.07
N SER A 31 -6.67 -9.86 1.02
CA SER A 31 -7.16 -9.13 -0.15
C SER A 31 -8.62 -8.74 0.05
N VAL A 32 -8.92 -7.47 -0.19
CA VAL A 32 -10.28 -6.96 -0.35
C VAL A 32 -10.39 -6.38 -1.75
N LEU A 33 -11.23 -7.00 -2.58
CA LEU A 33 -11.52 -6.52 -3.92
C LEU A 33 -12.50 -5.35 -3.85
N ILE A 34 -12.15 -4.24 -4.48
CA ILE A 34 -12.98 -3.03 -4.55
C ILE A 34 -13.33 -2.66 -5.99
N PRO A 35 -14.44 -1.94 -6.23
CA PRO A 35 -14.77 -1.48 -7.56
C PRO A 35 -13.67 -0.57 -8.16
N PRO A 36 -13.35 -0.69 -9.46
CA PRO A 36 -12.38 0.20 -10.10
C PRO A 36 -12.95 1.61 -10.29
N ILE A 37 -14.25 1.72 -10.57
CA ILE A 37 -14.99 2.97 -10.79
C ILE A 37 -15.89 3.32 -9.60
N MET A 38 -16.37 4.56 -9.55
CA MET A 38 -17.36 5.00 -8.54
C MET A 38 -18.74 4.39 -8.84
N PRO A 39 -19.59 4.17 -7.81
CA PRO A 39 -19.38 4.46 -6.40
C PRO A 39 -18.58 3.37 -5.65
N LYS A 40 -17.96 3.73 -4.52
CA LYS A 40 -17.17 2.81 -3.66
C LYS A 40 -17.57 2.93 -2.18
N PRO A 41 -18.84 2.69 -1.82
CA PRO A 41 -19.37 3.04 -0.49
C PRO A 41 -18.55 2.44 0.66
N ASP A 42 -18.17 1.17 0.56
CA ASP A 42 -17.42 0.48 1.63
C ASP A 42 -16.01 1.05 1.82
N LEU A 43 -15.33 1.39 0.73
CA LEU A 43 -14.01 2.03 0.80
C LEU A 43 -14.13 3.44 1.39
N LEU A 44 -15.11 4.22 0.93
CA LEU A 44 -15.26 5.62 1.36
C LEU A 44 -15.65 5.73 2.84
N ALA A 45 -16.37 4.74 3.37
CA ALA A 45 -16.65 4.63 4.80
C ALA A 45 -15.37 4.50 5.65
N LEU A 46 -14.34 3.81 5.12
CA LEU A 46 -13.04 3.67 5.77
C LEU A 46 -12.16 4.90 5.57
N THR A 47 -12.11 5.44 4.35
CA THR A 47 -11.12 6.45 3.97
C THR A 47 -11.58 7.90 4.15
N GLY A 48 -12.84 8.12 4.54
CA GLY A 48 -13.40 9.46 4.70
C GLY A 48 -13.50 10.27 3.39
N GLY A 49 -13.53 9.60 2.23
CA GLY A 49 -13.67 10.25 0.93
C GLY A 49 -12.52 10.03 -0.04
N TYR A 50 -11.37 9.49 0.41
CA TYR A 50 -10.27 9.16 -0.49
C TYR A 50 -10.62 7.98 -1.41
N ARG A 51 -10.53 8.21 -2.73
CA ARG A 51 -11.08 7.29 -3.76
C ARG A 51 -10.03 6.55 -4.61
N LYS A 52 -8.75 6.88 -4.46
CA LYS A 52 -7.66 6.20 -5.20
C LYS A 52 -7.35 4.87 -4.53
N THR A 53 -6.68 4.01 -5.28
CA THR A 53 -6.40 2.62 -4.89
C THR A 53 -4.97 2.27 -5.32
N PRO A 54 -4.24 1.46 -4.54
CA PRO A 54 -4.67 0.69 -3.38
C PRO A 54 -4.74 1.51 -2.08
N VAL A 55 -5.36 0.92 -1.05
CA VAL A 55 -5.35 1.43 0.33
C VAL A 55 -4.97 0.26 1.25
N LEU A 56 -4.04 0.51 2.19
CA LEU A 56 -3.69 -0.47 3.22
C LEU A 56 -4.42 -0.12 4.51
N GLN A 57 -5.05 -1.12 5.13
CA GLN A 57 -5.68 -1.01 6.43
C GLN A 57 -4.96 -1.92 7.43
N VAL A 58 -4.74 -1.41 8.64
CA VAL A 58 -4.27 -2.18 9.80
C VAL A 58 -5.15 -1.82 10.99
N GLY A 59 -6.08 -2.70 11.35
CA GLY A 59 -7.09 -2.35 12.36
C GLY A 59 -7.93 -1.15 11.92
N ALA A 60 -7.84 -0.05 12.67
CA ALA A 60 -8.52 1.21 12.36
C ALA A 60 -7.62 2.24 11.62
N ASP A 61 -6.33 1.92 11.44
CA ASP A 61 -5.40 2.80 10.73
C ASP A 61 -5.49 2.57 9.22
N VAL A 62 -5.66 3.66 8.46
CA VAL A 62 -5.84 3.64 7.01
C VAL A 62 -4.71 4.41 6.34
N TYR A 63 -3.90 3.70 5.56
CA TYR A 63 -2.74 4.23 4.84
C TYR A 63 -3.10 4.36 3.36
N CYS A 64 -3.34 5.60 2.95
CA CYS A 64 -3.55 6.00 1.57
C CYS A 64 -2.21 6.30 0.90
N ASP A 65 -2.10 6.03 -0.41
CA ASP A 65 -0.90 6.24 -1.24
C ASP A 65 0.18 5.14 -1.14
N THR A 66 0.69 4.69 -2.28
CA THR A 66 1.64 3.57 -2.34
C THR A 66 3.01 3.90 -1.74
N ALA A 67 3.44 5.16 -1.76
CA ALA A 67 4.68 5.57 -1.12
C ALA A 67 4.55 5.50 0.42
N LEU A 68 3.39 5.89 0.96
CA LEU A 68 3.12 5.75 2.39
C LEU A 68 2.96 4.28 2.80
N ILE A 69 2.27 3.48 1.98
CA ILE A 69 2.17 2.03 2.18
C ILE A 69 3.57 1.41 2.27
N ALA A 70 4.49 1.75 1.35
CA ALA A 70 5.86 1.23 1.39
C ALA A 70 6.55 1.50 2.73
N ARG A 71 6.43 2.72 3.28
CA ARG A 71 6.99 3.07 4.60
C ARG A 71 6.33 2.31 5.73
N ARG A 72 5.01 2.12 5.70
CA ARG A 72 4.30 1.33 6.71
C ARG A 72 4.70 -0.14 6.67
N LEU A 73 4.94 -0.70 5.49
CA LEU A 73 5.47 -2.06 5.33
C LEU A 73 6.93 -2.18 5.81
N GLU A 74 7.74 -1.15 5.61
CA GLU A 74 9.10 -1.07 6.19
C GLU A 74 9.06 -1.14 7.71
N GLN A 75 8.12 -0.41 8.33
CA GLN A 75 7.90 -0.45 9.78
C GLN A 75 7.37 -1.80 10.27
N GLU A 76 6.52 -2.47 9.48
CA GLU A 76 6.01 -3.81 9.82
C GLU A 76 7.14 -4.85 9.83
N LYS A 77 8.03 -4.77 8.83
CA LYS A 77 9.16 -5.68 8.69
C LYS A 77 10.33 -4.96 8.03
N ALA A 78 11.38 -4.69 8.82
CA ALA A 78 12.55 -3.94 8.36
C ALA A 78 13.31 -4.65 7.22
N THR A 79 13.46 -5.99 7.28
CA THR A 79 14.26 -6.73 6.30
C THR A 79 13.39 -7.67 5.43
N PRO A 80 13.65 -7.77 4.11
CA PRO A 80 14.62 -7.02 3.32
C PRO A 80 14.21 -5.54 3.16
N ALA A 81 15.16 -4.60 3.19
CA ALA A 81 14.85 -3.16 3.22
C ALA A 81 14.34 -2.64 1.87
N LEU A 82 13.28 -1.83 1.87
CA LEU A 82 12.83 -1.07 0.69
C LEU A 82 13.64 0.22 0.51
N PHE A 83 14.16 0.75 1.63
CA PHE A 83 14.98 1.95 1.68
C PHE A 83 16.34 1.56 2.29
N PRO A 84 17.31 1.10 1.46
CA PRO A 84 18.61 0.71 1.96
C PRO A 84 19.32 1.87 2.67
N GLU A 85 20.01 1.54 3.77
CA GLU A 85 20.74 2.52 4.57
C GLU A 85 21.77 3.28 3.72
N GLY A 86 21.77 4.61 3.83
CA GLY A 86 22.64 5.51 3.06
C GLY A 86 22.19 5.77 1.62
N GLN A 87 21.07 5.19 1.18
CA GLN A 87 20.48 5.41 -0.16
C GLN A 87 19.02 5.86 -0.11
N GLU A 88 18.49 6.19 1.06
CA GLU A 88 17.07 6.45 1.31
C GLU A 88 16.56 7.59 0.45
N PHE A 89 17.33 8.69 0.35
CA PHE A 89 16.98 9.83 -0.48
C PHE A 89 16.95 9.48 -1.96
N SER A 90 18.01 8.85 -2.47
CA SER A 90 18.13 8.50 -3.89
C SER A 90 17.02 7.54 -4.33
N VAL A 91 16.73 6.53 -3.51
CA VAL A 91 15.65 5.56 -3.77
C VAL A 91 14.29 6.26 -3.74
N ALA A 92 14.01 7.08 -2.72
CA ALA A 92 12.74 7.79 -2.62
C ALA A 92 12.55 8.79 -3.77
N ALA A 93 13.58 9.54 -4.16
CA ALA A 93 13.52 10.50 -5.26
C ALA A 93 13.30 9.82 -6.61
N PHE A 94 14.03 8.73 -6.88
CA PHE A 94 13.84 7.97 -8.12
C PHE A 94 12.45 7.33 -8.19
N ALA A 95 11.97 6.73 -7.09
CA ALA A 95 10.63 6.16 -7.03
C ALA A 95 9.53 7.22 -7.25
N ALA A 96 9.69 8.43 -6.70
CA ALA A 96 8.75 9.52 -6.89
C ALA A 96 8.74 10.09 -8.32
N TRP A 97 9.87 10.04 -9.03
CA TRP A 97 9.93 10.41 -10.44
C TRP A 97 9.30 9.33 -11.35
N ALA A 98 9.42 8.06 -10.96
CA ALA A 98 8.91 6.93 -11.73
C ALA A 98 7.39 6.69 -11.55
N ASP A 99 6.85 7.04 -10.38
CA ASP A 99 5.42 6.98 -10.05
C ASP A 99 4.59 8.11 -10.72
#